data_AF-S7PGF9-F1
#
_entry.id   AF-S7PGF9-F1
#
_cell.length_a   1.000
_cell.length_b   1.000
_cell.length_c   1.000
_cell.angle_alpha   90.00
_cell.angle_beta   90.00
_cell.angle_gamma   90.00
#
_symmetry.space_group_name_H-M   'P 1'
#
loop_
_entity.id
_entity.type
_entity.pdbx_description
1 polymer ?
#
loop_
_entity_poly.entity_id
_entity_poly.type
_entity_poly.pdbx_seq_one_letter_code
_entity_poly.pdbx_strand_id
1 'polypeptide(L)'
;MRPANISREERREVFLTVPDLPPLWPGESYSCHFGEYQSPALPTASGVRCLSPDPSGAPVLPRGADHVSVSVELRLGAVVIAKAPLSFYDCVAITDLHPSAPVQGSTLLPVHVERKVRLLGRNLRLLQDGPGDSECVMELEGREVAVAAEVECELPPDTRCHVTCQQHQDPKVHSLFPSRGPRAGGTRLTLRGAKLLTGRPEDIRVMVGDQPCHL
;
A
#
# COMPACT_ATOMS: atom_id res chain seq x y z
N MET A 1 -16.74 -12.67 -21.50
CA MET A 1 -15.96 -11.42 -21.48
C MET A 1 -14.55 -11.72 -21.00
N ARG A 2 -13.52 -11.11 -21.59
CA ARG A 2 -12.11 -11.34 -21.22
C ARG A 2 -11.34 -10.00 -21.24
N PRO A 3 -10.66 -9.61 -20.15
CA PRO A 3 -10.78 -10.17 -18.81
C PRO A 3 -12.18 -9.96 -18.20
N ALA A 4 -12.53 -10.71 -17.17
CA ALA A 4 -13.78 -10.52 -16.42
C ALA A 4 -13.62 -9.51 -15.26
N ASN A 5 -12.37 -9.18 -14.90
CA ASN A 5 -12.03 -8.33 -13.77
C ASN A 5 -10.97 -7.30 -14.20
N ILE A 6 -11.12 -6.03 -13.82
CA ILE A 6 -10.16 -4.95 -14.09
C ILE A 6 -10.01 -4.01 -12.90
N SER A 7 -8.83 -3.40 -12.74
CA SER A 7 -8.59 -2.38 -11.71
C SER A 7 -9.20 -1.05 -12.15
N ARG A 8 -9.75 -0.28 -11.20
CA ARG A 8 -10.25 1.08 -11.42
C ARG A 8 -9.16 2.10 -11.74
N GLU A 9 -7.91 1.79 -11.40
CA GLU A 9 -6.77 2.70 -11.53
C GLU A 9 -6.15 2.70 -12.94
N GLU A 10 -6.63 1.83 -13.84
CA GLU A 10 -6.11 1.74 -15.20
C GLU A 10 -7.22 1.62 -16.25
N ARG A 11 -6.94 2.11 -17.45
CA ARG A 11 -7.76 1.84 -18.64
C ARG A 11 -7.30 0.54 -19.28
N ARG A 12 -8.24 -0.37 -19.54
CA ARG A 12 -7.98 -1.70 -20.12
C ARG A 12 -8.84 -1.93 -21.37
N GLU A 13 -8.30 -2.65 -22.34
CA GLU A 13 -9.10 -3.23 -23.43
C GLU A 13 -9.82 -4.49 -22.93
N VAL A 14 -11.12 -4.60 -23.23
CA VAL A 14 -11.96 -5.74 -22.90
C VAL A 14 -12.56 -6.36 -24.16
N PHE A 15 -12.65 -7.69 -24.16
CA PHE A 15 -13.19 -8.48 -25.26
C PHE A 15 -14.53 -9.13 -24.89
N LEU A 16 -15.60 -8.79 -25.61
CA LEU A 16 -16.89 -9.47 -25.52
C LEU A 16 -16.99 -10.50 -26.64
N THR A 17 -17.01 -11.78 -26.27
CA THR A 17 -17.25 -12.90 -27.20
C THR A 17 -18.73 -12.95 -27.53
N VAL A 18 -19.05 -12.66 -28.79
CA VAL A 18 -20.42 -12.71 -29.31
C VAL A 18 -20.33 -13.43 -30.65
N PRO A 19 -20.69 -14.73 -30.72
CA PRO A 19 -20.74 -15.43 -31.99
C PRO A 19 -21.81 -14.78 -32.89
N ASP A 20 -21.55 -14.79 -34.20
CA ASP A 20 -22.51 -14.35 -35.23
C ASP A 20 -23.03 -12.91 -35.05
N LEU A 21 -22.11 -11.95 -34.95
CA LEU A 21 -22.47 -10.54 -34.94
C LEU A 21 -23.18 -10.13 -36.23
N PRO A 22 -24.28 -9.36 -36.15
CA PRO A 22 -24.96 -8.84 -37.33
C PRO A 22 -24.01 -8.02 -38.24
N PRO A 23 -24.22 -8.04 -39.57
CA PRO A 23 -23.48 -7.18 -40.49
C PRO A 23 -23.87 -5.72 -40.26
N LEU A 24 -22.89 -4.82 -40.30
CA LEU A 24 -23.09 -3.38 -40.18
C LEU A 24 -23.36 -2.75 -41.55
N TRP A 25 -24.37 -1.90 -41.64
CA TRP A 25 -24.62 -1.04 -42.80
C TRP A 25 -23.70 0.20 -42.78
N PRO A 26 -23.51 0.91 -43.91
CA PRO A 26 -22.71 2.13 -43.94
C PRO A 26 -23.22 3.18 -42.94
N GLY A 27 -22.36 3.58 -42.00
CA GLY A 27 -22.70 4.55 -40.94
C GLY A 27 -23.15 3.92 -39.62
N GLU A 28 -23.35 2.60 -39.57
CA GLU A 28 -23.61 1.90 -38.32
C GLU A 28 -22.33 1.57 -37.56
N SER A 29 -22.41 1.59 -36.24
CA SER A 29 -21.32 1.19 -35.37
C SER A 29 -21.84 0.52 -34.11
N TYR A 30 -21.05 -0.43 -33.61
CA TYR A 30 -21.28 -1.02 -32.31
C TYR A 30 -20.72 -0.13 -31.21
N SER A 31 -21.39 -0.10 -30.06
CA SER A 31 -20.91 0.60 -28.88
C SER A 31 -21.05 -0.27 -27.63
N CYS A 32 -20.03 -0.24 -26.77
CA CYS A 32 -20.09 -0.87 -25.46
C CYS A 32 -20.51 0.17 -24.42
N HIS A 33 -21.51 -0.18 -23.61
CA HIS A 33 -21.99 0.63 -22.51
C HIS A 33 -21.59 -0.01 -21.18
N PHE A 34 -20.87 0.75 -20.36
CA PHE A 34 -20.42 0.39 -19.00
C PHE A 34 -21.24 1.21 -17.99
N GLY A 35 -22.53 0.91 -17.89
CA GLY A 35 -23.49 1.81 -17.22
C GLY A 35 -23.66 3.09 -18.04
N GLU A 36 -23.24 4.23 -17.49
CA GLU A 36 -23.37 5.55 -18.14
C GLU A 36 -22.24 5.85 -19.14
N TYR A 37 -21.10 5.16 -19.04
CA TYR A 37 -19.97 5.38 -19.94
C TYR A 37 -20.13 4.59 -21.24
N GLN A 38 -19.97 5.26 -22.38
CA GLN A 38 -20.02 4.65 -23.71
C GLN A 38 -18.63 4.66 -24.35
N SER A 39 -18.21 3.50 -24.89
CA SER A 39 -17.00 3.36 -25.69
C SER A 39 -17.32 2.80 -27.08
N PRO A 40 -16.64 3.25 -28.16
CA PRO A 40 -16.78 2.64 -29.48
C PRO A 40 -16.27 1.18 -29.45
N ALA A 41 -17.00 0.29 -30.13
CA ALA A 41 -16.65 -1.13 -30.19
C ALA A 41 -16.02 -1.48 -31.54
N LEU A 42 -14.85 -2.13 -31.49
CA LEU A 42 -14.13 -2.61 -32.67
C LEU A 42 -14.53 -4.07 -32.95
N PRO A 43 -15.24 -4.36 -34.06
CA PRO A 43 -15.64 -5.71 -34.39
C PRO A 43 -14.43 -6.59 -34.73
N THR A 44 -14.55 -7.87 -34.40
CA THR A 44 -13.56 -8.93 -34.67
C THR A 44 -14.28 -10.18 -35.19
N ALA A 45 -13.52 -11.20 -35.60
CA ALA A 45 -14.10 -12.44 -36.12
C ALA A 45 -15.01 -13.20 -35.13
N SER A 46 -14.89 -12.97 -33.82
CA SER A 46 -15.59 -13.75 -32.78
C SER A 46 -16.21 -12.89 -31.68
N GLY A 47 -16.37 -11.59 -31.92
CA GLY A 47 -16.87 -10.65 -30.93
C GLY A 47 -16.45 -9.20 -31.17
N VAL A 48 -16.37 -8.41 -30.09
CA VAL A 48 -15.97 -7.00 -30.13
C VAL A 48 -14.91 -6.66 -29.09
N ARG A 49 -14.08 -5.66 -29.38
CA ARG A 49 -13.11 -5.05 -28.46
C ARG A 49 -13.55 -3.65 -28.09
N CYS A 50 -13.51 -3.34 -26.80
CA CYS A 50 -13.94 -2.06 -26.23
C CYS A 50 -12.94 -1.57 -25.20
N LEU A 51 -12.85 -0.26 -24.99
CA LEU A 51 -12.01 0.34 -23.96
C LEU A 51 -12.83 0.61 -22.70
N SER A 52 -12.29 0.24 -21.54
CA SER A 52 -12.90 0.58 -20.26
C SER A 52 -12.89 2.10 -20.01
N PRO A 53 -13.75 2.60 -19.10
CA PRO A 53 -13.69 3.98 -18.63
C PRO A 53 -12.30 4.37 -18.12
N ASP A 54 -11.97 5.67 -18.17
CA ASP A 54 -10.80 6.21 -17.49
C ASP A 54 -10.96 6.12 -15.96
N PRO A 55 -9.86 6.16 -15.18
CA PRO A 55 -9.93 6.13 -13.72
C PRO A 55 -10.84 7.19 -13.09
N SER A 56 -10.95 8.37 -13.71
CA SER A 56 -11.86 9.45 -13.28
C SER A 56 -13.35 9.13 -13.49
N GLY A 57 -13.67 8.23 -14.42
CA GLY A 57 -15.04 7.80 -14.75
C GLY A 57 -15.36 6.37 -14.31
N ALA A 58 -14.46 5.71 -13.58
CA ALA A 58 -14.67 4.35 -13.10
C ALA A 58 -15.70 4.30 -11.95
N PRO A 59 -16.60 3.30 -11.93
CA PRO A 59 -17.69 3.19 -10.96
C PRO A 59 -17.15 3.14 -9.53
N VAL A 60 -17.74 3.92 -8.61
CA VAL A 60 -17.31 3.96 -7.20
C VAL A 60 -17.71 2.68 -6.48
N LEU A 61 -16.80 2.12 -5.66
CA LEU A 61 -17.10 0.95 -4.83
C LEU A 61 -18.07 1.34 -3.70
N PRO A 62 -19.09 0.50 -3.41
CA PRO A 62 -19.89 0.62 -2.21
C PRO A 62 -19.00 0.54 -0.95
N ARG A 63 -19.38 1.23 0.13
CA ARG A 63 -18.67 1.13 1.41
C ARG A 63 -18.68 -0.32 1.89
N GLY A 64 -17.50 -0.86 2.19
CA GLY A 64 -17.34 -2.23 2.66
C GLY A 64 -17.33 -3.30 1.55
N ALA A 65 -17.34 -2.92 0.27
CA ALA A 65 -17.17 -3.85 -0.84
C ALA A 65 -15.74 -3.78 -1.39
N ASP A 66 -15.21 -4.92 -1.81
CA ASP A 66 -13.89 -5.09 -2.45
C ASP A 66 -13.96 -4.98 -3.99
N HIS A 67 -15.15 -5.13 -4.56
CA HIS A 67 -15.40 -4.98 -5.99
C HIS A 67 -16.83 -4.49 -6.27
N VAL A 68 -17.02 -3.95 -7.48
CA VAL A 68 -18.34 -3.62 -8.03
C VAL A 68 -18.50 -4.29 -9.38
N SER A 69 -19.62 -4.98 -9.59
CA SER A 69 -19.93 -5.64 -10.87
C SER A 69 -20.81 -4.72 -11.73
N VAL A 70 -20.27 -4.29 -12.87
CA VAL A 70 -21.01 -3.54 -13.88
C VAL A 70 -21.41 -4.48 -15.00
N SER A 71 -22.65 -4.37 -15.47
CA SER A 71 -23.06 -5.11 -16.65
C SER A 71 -22.73 -4.33 -17.92
N VAL A 72 -21.81 -4.88 -18.71
CA VAL A 72 -21.38 -4.30 -19.98
C VAL A 72 -22.31 -4.75 -21.09
N GLU A 73 -22.91 -3.78 -21.78
CA GLU A 73 -23.92 -4.01 -22.82
C GLU A 73 -23.35 -3.62 -24.19
N LEU A 74 -23.36 -4.56 -25.13
CA LEU A 74 -23.06 -4.30 -26.53
C LEU A 74 -24.33 -3.81 -27.22
N ARG A 75 -24.29 -2.62 -27.81
CA ARG A 75 -25.42 -1.99 -28.49
C ARG A 75 -25.15 -1.68 -29.96
N LEU A 76 -26.19 -1.82 -30.78
CA LEU A 76 -26.28 -1.30 -32.14
C LEU A 76 -27.43 -0.30 -32.16
N GLY A 77 -27.12 0.99 -32.14
CA GLY A 77 -28.12 2.04 -31.92
C GLY A 77 -28.83 1.86 -30.56
N ALA A 78 -30.14 1.60 -30.59
CA ALA A 78 -30.96 1.41 -29.38
C ALA A 78 -31.08 -0.05 -28.92
N VAL A 79 -30.59 -1.02 -29.70
CA VAL A 79 -30.79 -2.45 -29.44
C VAL A 79 -29.60 -3.01 -28.66
N VAL A 80 -29.88 -3.71 -27.55
CA VAL A 80 -28.87 -4.47 -26.80
C VAL A 80 -28.71 -5.86 -27.42
N ILE A 81 -27.51 -6.19 -27.86
CA ILE A 81 -27.17 -7.44 -28.55
C ILE A 81 -26.64 -8.47 -27.56
N ALA A 82 -25.76 -8.04 -26.67
CA ALA A 82 -25.12 -8.92 -25.69
C ALA A 82 -24.88 -8.17 -24.39
N LYS A 83 -24.86 -8.92 -23.28
CA LYS A 83 -24.59 -8.41 -21.95
C LYS A 83 -23.63 -9.33 -21.24
N ALA A 84 -22.62 -8.77 -20.59
CA ALA A 84 -21.67 -9.53 -19.80
C ALA A 84 -21.27 -8.76 -18.53
N PRO A 85 -21.14 -9.44 -17.38
CA PRO A 85 -20.65 -8.81 -16.17
C PRO A 85 -19.13 -8.53 -16.27
N LEU A 86 -18.71 -7.37 -15.78
CA LEU A 86 -17.33 -6.95 -15.60
C LEU A 86 -17.16 -6.44 -14.17
N SER A 87 -16.23 -7.02 -13.42
CA SER A 87 -15.93 -6.61 -12.05
C SER A 87 -14.81 -5.57 -12.05
N PHE A 88 -15.08 -4.42 -11.44
CA PHE A 88 -14.09 -3.41 -11.13
C PHE A 88 -13.64 -3.57 -9.68
N TYR A 89 -12.33 -3.74 -9.46
CA TYR A 89 -11.73 -3.75 -8.13
C TYR A 89 -10.84 -2.53 -7.95
N ASP A 90 -10.60 -2.17 -6.70
CA ASP A 90 -9.76 -1.02 -6.32
C ASP A 90 -8.59 -1.55 -5.50
N CYS A 91 -7.39 -1.56 -6.07
CA CYS A 91 -6.20 -2.10 -5.40
C CYS A 91 -5.87 -1.29 -4.15
N VAL A 92 -6.06 0.02 -4.22
CA VAL A 92 -5.79 0.94 -3.11
C VAL A 92 -6.86 0.78 -2.03
N ALA A 93 -8.15 0.68 -2.36
CA ALA A 93 -9.19 0.54 -1.33
C ALA A 93 -9.20 -0.82 -0.62
N ILE A 94 -8.58 -1.87 -1.19
CA ILE A 94 -8.44 -3.18 -0.51
C ILE A 94 -7.63 -3.06 0.79
N THR A 95 -6.71 -2.09 0.91
CA THR A 95 -5.93 -1.91 2.15
C THR A 95 -6.77 -1.44 3.32
N ASP A 96 -7.90 -0.75 3.08
CA ASP A 96 -8.86 -0.37 4.12
C ASP A 96 -9.62 -1.60 4.67
N LEU A 97 -9.84 -2.62 3.85
CA LEU A 97 -10.53 -3.85 4.23
C LEU A 97 -9.60 -4.88 4.88
N HIS A 98 -8.35 -4.89 4.44
CA HIS A 98 -7.31 -5.79 4.95
C HIS A 98 -6.06 -4.99 5.36
N PRO A 99 -6.09 -4.37 6.56
CA PRO A 99 -5.01 -3.52 7.04
C PRO A 99 -3.74 -4.30 7.43
N SER A 100 -3.80 -5.64 7.43
CA SER A 100 -2.68 -6.49 7.81
C SER A 100 -2.28 -7.43 6.69
N ALA A 101 -1.00 -7.42 6.33
CA ALA A 101 -0.39 -8.43 5.47
C ALA A 101 0.56 -9.34 6.29
N PRO A 102 0.51 -10.67 6.09
CA PRO A 102 1.42 -11.57 6.79
C PRO A 102 2.86 -11.37 6.29
N VAL A 103 3.79 -11.34 7.24
CA VAL A 103 5.24 -11.34 6.99
C VAL A 103 5.84 -12.66 7.47
N GLN A 104 6.79 -13.17 6.72
CA GLN A 104 7.55 -14.39 7.01
C GLN A 104 8.90 -14.00 7.61
N GLY A 105 9.28 -14.60 8.72
CA GLY A 105 10.55 -14.30 9.37
C GLY A 105 10.84 -15.25 10.53
N SER A 106 12.03 -15.12 11.11
CA SER A 106 12.38 -15.84 12.33
C SER A 106 11.53 -15.35 13.49
N THR A 107 10.87 -16.26 14.22
CA THR A 107 10.18 -15.98 15.49
C THR A 107 11.16 -15.65 16.62
N LEU A 108 12.44 -15.99 16.46
CA LEU A 108 13.49 -15.75 17.46
C LEU A 108 14.21 -14.44 17.18
N LEU A 109 14.20 -13.54 18.16
CA LEU A 109 14.97 -12.31 18.18
C LEU A 109 16.35 -12.58 18.81
N PRO A 110 17.47 -12.35 18.11
CA PRO A 110 18.79 -12.55 18.70
C PRO A 110 19.07 -11.48 19.76
N VAL A 111 19.09 -11.88 21.02
CA VAL A 111 19.45 -11.01 22.14
C VAL A 111 20.97 -10.96 22.28
N HIS A 112 21.52 -9.78 22.56
CA HIS A 112 22.95 -9.54 22.75
C HIS A 112 23.85 -9.85 21.53
N VAL A 113 23.28 -9.92 20.32
CA VAL A 113 24.04 -10.05 19.06
C VAL A 113 23.66 -8.90 18.14
N GLU A 114 24.65 -8.29 17.48
CA GLU A 114 24.42 -7.28 16.46
C GLU A 114 23.91 -7.91 15.15
N ARG A 115 22.60 -8.15 15.10
CA ARG A 115 21.90 -8.63 13.90
C ARG A 115 20.62 -7.83 13.67
N LYS A 116 20.43 -7.40 12.42
CA LYS A 116 19.19 -6.77 11.97
C LYS A 116 18.11 -7.84 11.78
N VAL A 117 16.88 -7.54 12.18
CA VAL A 117 15.74 -8.42 11.90
C VAL A 117 15.35 -8.23 10.45
N ARG A 118 15.29 -9.33 9.70
CA ARG A 118 14.84 -9.34 8.31
C ARG A 118 13.56 -10.16 8.20
N LEU A 119 12.53 -9.53 7.67
CA LEU A 119 11.24 -10.14 7.39
C LEU A 119 10.97 -10.09 5.89
N LEU A 120 10.23 -11.07 5.39
CA LEU A 120 9.80 -11.20 4.02
C LEU A 120 8.30 -11.01 3.95
N GLY A 121 7.85 -9.94 3.32
CA GLY A 121 6.44 -9.67 3.03
C GLY A 121 6.12 -9.81 1.56
N ARG A 122 4.84 -9.65 1.23
CA ARG A 122 4.34 -9.49 -0.14
C ARG A 122 3.35 -8.35 -0.20
N ASN A 123 3.33 -7.63 -1.31
CA ASN A 123 2.41 -6.52 -1.56
C ASN A 123 2.41 -5.40 -0.50
N LEU A 124 3.47 -5.27 0.30
CA LEU A 124 3.54 -4.26 1.37
C LEU A 124 3.53 -2.83 0.83
N ARG A 125 3.89 -2.61 -0.44
CA ARG A 125 3.77 -1.30 -1.11
C ARG A 125 2.36 -0.73 -1.10
N LEU A 126 1.34 -1.58 -1.06
CA LEU A 126 -0.06 -1.13 -1.07
C LEU A 126 -0.45 -0.51 0.29
N LEU A 127 0.24 -0.89 1.36
CA LEU A 127 -0.04 -0.50 2.75
C LEU A 127 0.81 0.69 3.22
N GLN A 128 1.68 1.24 2.38
CA GLN A 128 2.60 2.31 2.78
C GLN A 128 2.01 3.68 2.43
N ASP A 129 1.81 4.51 3.44
CA ASP A 129 1.42 5.92 3.28
C ASP A 129 2.59 6.81 2.79
N GLY A 130 3.82 6.28 2.75
CA GLY A 130 5.00 6.97 2.23
C GLY A 130 6.32 6.25 2.52
N PRO A 131 7.41 6.61 1.81
CA PRO A 131 8.74 6.08 2.08
C PRO A 131 9.27 6.61 3.42
N GLY A 132 9.41 5.73 4.42
CA GLY A 132 10.11 6.03 5.69
C GLY A 132 9.25 6.01 6.97
N ASP A 133 7.94 5.82 6.87
CA ASP A 133 7.05 5.79 8.05
C ASP A 133 6.86 4.40 8.66
N SER A 134 7.50 3.37 8.10
CA SER A 134 7.37 2.01 8.60
C SER A 134 8.16 1.82 9.89
N GLU A 135 7.51 1.24 10.90
CA GLU A 135 8.11 0.90 12.19
C GLU A 135 7.87 -0.58 12.51
N CYS A 136 8.89 -1.24 13.05
CA CYS A 136 8.73 -2.57 13.63
C CYS A 136 8.39 -2.39 15.11
N VAL A 137 7.15 -2.68 15.47
CA VAL A 137 6.68 -2.70 16.86
C VAL A 137 6.82 -4.12 17.40
N MET A 138 7.59 -4.27 18.49
CA MET A 138 7.85 -5.56 19.14
C MET A 138 7.44 -5.46 20.60
N GLU A 139 6.78 -6.51 21.13
CA GLU A 139 6.52 -6.62 22.56
C GLU A 139 7.68 -7.34 23.25
N LEU A 140 8.40 -6.64 24.11
CA LEU A 140 9.53 -7.14 24.90
C LEU A 140 9.19 -7.00 26.39
N GLU A 141 9.09 -8.12 27.10
CA GLU A 141 8.81 -8.14 28.56
C GLU A 141 7.57 -7.33 28.97
N GLY A 142 6.53 -7.30 28.12
CA GLY A 142 5.29 -6.55 28.36
C GLY A 142 5.40 -5.05 28.07
N ARG A 143 6.47 -4.60 27.40
CA ARG A 143 6.62 -3.24 26.86
C ARG A 143 6.66 -3.28 25.33
N GLU A 144 5.92 -2.39 24.69
CA GLU A 144 6.06 -2.17 23.26
C GLU A 144 7.32 -1.33 22.96
N VAL A 145 8.14 -1.82 22.04
CA VAL A 145 9.34 -1.17 21.54
C VAL A 145 9.19 -1.00 20.03
N ALA A 146 9.12 0.24 19.58
CA ALA A 146 9.10 0.59 18.16
C ALA A 146 10.53 0.93 17.68
N VAL A 147 10.93 0.36 16.54
CA VAL A 147 12.19 0.69 15.86
C VAL A 147 11.90 1.02 14.40
N ALA A 148 12.67 1.94 13.81
CA ALA A 148 12.53 2.27 12.40
C ALA A 148 12.70 1.02 11.51
N ALA A 149 11.90 0.93 10.46
CA ALA A 149 11.93 -0.16 9.49
C ALA A 149 12.22 0.38 8.10
N GLU A 150 13.13 -0.30 7.40
CA GLU A 150 13.42 -0.05 5.99
C GLU A 150 12.73 -1.11 5.15
N VAL A 151 11.89 -0.69 4.20
CA VAL A 151 11.11 -1.60 3.36
C VAL A 151 11.49 -1.44 1.90
N GLU A 152 12.06 -2.51 1.34
CA GLU A 152 12.46 -2.58 -0.06
C GLU A 152 11.59 -3.61 -0.77
N CYS A 153 10.81 -3.16 -1.76
CA CYS A 153 9.94 -4.05 -2.53
C CYS A 153 10.44 -4.20 -3.96
N GLU A 154 10.30 -5.41 -4.50
CA GLU A 154 10.59 -5.71 -5.90
C GLU A 154 9.45 -5.22 -6.79
N LEU A 155 9.79 -4.74 -7.99
CA LEU A 155 8.80 -4.32 -8.98
C LEU A 155 8.00 -5.54 -9.48
N PRO A 156 6.75 -5.35 -9.95
CA PRO A 156 5.97 -6.42 -10.55
C PRO A 156 6.78 -7.15 -11.64
N PRO A 157 6.76 -8.50 -11.69
CA PRO A 157 5.73 -9.38 -11.14
C PRO A 157 6.03 -10.00 -9.75
N ASP A 158 7.22 -9.84 -9.17
CA ASP A 158 7.63 -10.65 -8.02
C ASP A 158 6.89 -10.25 -6.72
N THR A 159 6.49 -8.97 -6.58
CA THR A 159 5.69 -8.42 -5.46
C THR A 159 6.27 -8.65 -4.05
N ARG A 160 7.48 -9.21 -3.95
CA ARG A 160 8.16 -9.51 -2.69
C ARG A 160 8.70 -8.23 -2.06
N CYS A 161 8.68 -8.17 -0.75
CA CYS A 161 9.19 -7.06 0.04
C CYS A 161 10.14 -7.56 1.12
N HIS A 162 11.33 -6.97 1.21
CA HIS A 162 12.28 -7.17 2.27
C HIS A 162 12.09 -6.05 3.29
N VAL A 163 11.69 -6.42 4.51
CA VAL A 163 11.58 -5.51 5.64
C VAL A 163 12.79 -5.71 6.54
N THR A 164 13.56 -4.65 6.76
CA THR A 164 14.72 -4.66 7.66
C THR A 164 14.44 -3.74 8.84
N CYS A 165 14.20 -4.32 10.01
CA CYS A 165 14.07 -3.54 11.23
C CYS A 165 15.46 -3.14 11.74
N GLN A 166 15.59 -1.88 12.14
CA GLN A 166 16.80 -1.42 12.83
C GLN A 166 16.97 -2.15 14.16
N GLN A 167 18.21 -2.28 14.61
CA GLN A 167 18.51 -2.97 15.84
C GLN A 167 18.09 -2.11 17.05
N HIS A 168 17.35 -2.68 17.99
CA HIS A 168 17.17 -2.06 19.30
C HIS A 168 18.48 -2.09 20.08
N GLN A 169 18.93 -0.91 20.51
CA GLN A 169 20.17 -0.74 21.26
C GLN A 169 19.92 0.08 22.52
N ASP A 170 20.29 -0.46 23.68
CA ASP A 170 20.22 0.25 24.95
C ASP A 170 21.28 1.37 25.00
N PRO A 171 20.87 2.63 25.22
CA PRO A 171 21.82 3.74 25.36
C PRO A 171 22.56 3.61 26.69
N LYS A 172 23.89 3.67 26.64
CA LYS A 172 24.74 3.61 27.84
C LYS A 172 25.42 4.95 28.06
N VAL A 173 25.04 5.66 29.11
CA VAL A 173 25.71 6.89 29.53
C VAL A 173 26.96 6.55 30.32
N HIS A 174 28.12 7.03 29.87
CA HIS A 174 29.41 6.82 30.54
C HIS A 174 29.78 8.01 31.44
N SER A 175 29.53 9.24 30.97
CA SER A 175 29.83 10.47 31.74
C SER A 175 28.95 11.64 31.32
N LEU A 176 28.80 12.60 32.24
CA LEU A 176 28.01 13.82 32.08
C LEU A 176 28.83 15.03 32.54
N PHE A 177 28.83 16.10 31.75
CA PHE A 177 29.58 17.33 32.05
C PHE A 177 28.79 18.59 31.67
N PRO A 178 28.74 19.64 32.51
CA PRO A 178 29.29 19.70 33.86
C PRO A 178 28.46 18.87 34.85
N SER A 179 29.09 18.39 35.93
CA SER A 179 28.43 17.59 36.97
C SER A 179 27.60 18.43 37.95
N ARG A 180 27.67 19.75 37.87
CA ARG A 180 26.95 20.71 38.72
C ARG A 180 26.50 21.91 37.88
N GLY A 181 25.36 22.49 38.23
CA GLY A 181 24.81 23.68 37.58
C GLY A 181 23.84 24.43 38.49
N PRO A 182 23.47 25.68 38.15
CA PRO A 182 22.49 26.48 38.87
C PRO A 182 21.10 25.83 38.87
N ARG A 183 20.40 25.90 40.01
CA ARG A 183 19.01 25.43 40.15
C ARG A 183 18.03 26.16 39.20
N ALA A 184 18.39 27.37 38.76
CA ALA A 184 17.61 28.16 37.82
C ALA A 184 17.55 27.56 36.39
N GLY A 185 18.38 26.55 36.08
CA GLY A 185 18.43 25.94 34.74
C GLY A 185 19.41 26.64 33.80
N GLY A 186 19.31 26.35 32.49
CA GLY A 186 20.18 26.91 31.45
C GLY A 186 21.58 26.28 31.37
N THR A 187 21.84 25.20 32.12
CA THR A 187 23.13 24.49 32.06
C THR A 187 23.20 23.63 30.81
N ARG A 188 24.19 23.86 29.94
CA ARG A 188 24.43 23.01 28.77
C ARG A 188 25.12 21.72 29.19
N LEU A 189 24.37 20.63 29.25
CA LEU A 189 24.89 19.31 29.57
C LEU A 189 25.48 18.64 28.33
N THR A 190 26.63 18.01 28.50
CA THR A 190 27.31 17.17 27.51
C THR A 190 27.27 15.74 28.02
N LEU A 191 26.48 14.90 27.37
CA LEU A 191 26.41 13.47 27.65
C LEU A 191 27.42 12.73 26.76
N ARG A 192 28.24 11.88 27.37
CA ARG A 192 29.16 10.97 26.65
C ARG A 192 28.79 9.55 27.01
N GLY A 193 28.74 8.70 26.00
CA GLY A 193 28.25 7.34 26.15
C GLY A 193 28.35 6.55 24.85
N ALA A 194 27.76 5.36 24.85
CA ALA A 194 27.62 4.52 23.68
C ALA A 194 26.13 4.44 23.29
N LYS A 195 25.88 4.36 21.98
CA LYS A 195 24.53 4.07 21.44
C LYS A 195 23.47 5.11 21.88
N LEU A 196 23.90 6.36 22.07
CA LEU A 196 23.04 7.46 22.56
C LEU A 196 22.05 7.99 21.51
N LEU A 197 22.28 7.70 20.22
CA LEU A 197 21.41 8.07 19.10
C LEU A 197 20.50 6.88 18.71
N THR A 198 19.93 6.19 19.70
CA THR A 198 18.97 5.11 19.45
C THR A 198 17.57 5.71 19.26
N GLY A 199 16.88 5.36 18.17
CA GLY A 199 15.55 5.89 17.84
C GLY A 199 15.57 7.14 16.95
N ARG A 200 14.38 7.72 16.69
CA ARG A 200 14.24 8.99 15.96
C ARG A 200 14.63 10.15 16.89
N PRO A 201 15.30 11.22 16.42
CA PRO A 201 15.71 12.35 17.27
C PRO A 201 14.55 12.99 18.05
N GLU A 202 13.34 12.94 17.51
CA GLU A 202 12.11 13.48 18.08
C GLU A 202 11.63 12.68 19.31
N ASP A 203 11.97 11.38 19.38
CA ASP A 203 11.57 10.48 20.47
C ASP A 203 12.59 10.46 21.62
N ILE A 204 13.79 11.00 21.41
CA ILE A 204 14.85 11.01 22.42
C ILE A 204 14.50 12.05 23.49
N ARG A 205 14.12 11.55 24.68
CA ARG A 205 13.86 12.39 25.86
C ARG A 205 15.00 12.27 26.85
N VAL A 206 15.59 13.41 27.21
CA VAL A 206 16.62 13.49 28.26
C VAL A 206 16.00 14.08 29.52
N MET A 207 16.18 13.41 30.65
CA MET A 207 15.67 13.84 31.95
C MET A 207 16.81 13.93 32.97
N VAL A 208 16.82 14.98 33.79
CA VAL A 208 17.74 15.14 34.92
C VAL A 208 16.91 15.09 36.20
N GLY A 209 16.78 13.89 36.79
CA GLY A 209 15.75 13.63 37.79
C GLY A 209 14.37 13.79 37.15
N ASP A 210 13.54 14.66 37.70
CA ASP A 210 12.18 14.94 37.19
C ASP A 210 12.11 16.12 36.20
N GLN A 211 13.25 16.72 35.84
CA GLN A 211 13.30 17.90 34.97
C GLN A 211 13.68 17.52 33.53
N PRO A 212 12.90 17.95 32.51
CA PRO A 212 13.21 17.69 31.11
C PRO A 212 14.41 18.53 30.66
N CYS A 213 15.32 17.91 29.92
CA CYS A 213 16.45 18.55 29.25
C CYS A 213 16.21 18.48 27.74
N HIS A 214 16.16 19.63 27.08
CA HIS A 214 15.99 19.72 25.64
C HIS A 214 17.35 19.55 24.94
N LEU A 215 17.35 18.77 23.85
CA LEU A 215 18.51 18.48 23.01
C LEU A 215 18.80 19.62 22.02
#